data_AF-A0A9E2JF34-F1
#
_entry.id   AF-A0A9E2JF34-F1
#
_cell.length_a   1.000
_cell.length_b   1.000
_cell.length_c   1.000
_cell.angle_alpha   90.00
_cell.angle_beta   90.00
_cell.angle_gamma   90.00
#
_symmetry.space_group_name_H-M   'P 1'
#
loop_
_entity.id
_entity.type
_entity.pdbx_description
1 polymer ?
#
loop_
_entity_poly.entity_id
_entity_poly.type
_entity_poly.pdbx_seq_one_letter_code
_entity_poly.pdbx_strand_id
1 'polypeptide(L)' 'MNKKEEIVLKATKEILVKFIETGRVYPSSFEENFRLVNRIIRESVADEEGPGGGD' A
#
# COMPACT_ATOMS: atom_id res chain seq x y z
N MET A 1 10.40 -7.66 -10.83
CA MET A 1 9.97 -7.01 -9.58
C MET A 1 10.85 -7.49 -8.46
N ASN A 2 11.33 -6.58 -7.62
CA ASN A 2 12.03 -6.99 -6.41
C ASN A 2 11.01 -7.41 -5.33
N LYS A 3 11.46 -8.16 -4.30
CA LYS A 3 10.57 -8.68 -3.25
C LYS A 3 9.79 -7.58 -2.52
N LYS A 4 10.38 -6.39 -2.36
CA LYS A 4 9.73 -5.23 -1.74
C LYS A 4 8.56 -4.71 -2.56
N GLU A 5 8.73 -4.55 -3.88
CA GLU A 5 7.65 -4.15 -4.80
C GLU A 5 6.49 -5.15 -4.78
N GLU A 6 6.79 -6.45 -4.70
CA GLU A 6 5.76 -7.48 -4.59
C GLU A 6 4.96 -7.34 -3.29
N ILE A 7 5.63 -7.10 -2.16
CA ILE A 7 4.98 -6.87 -0.86
C ILE A 7 4.09 -5.62 -0.93
N VAL A 8 4.60 -4.52 -1.48
CA VAL A 8 3.86 -3.26 -1.64
C VAL A 8 2.60 -3.47 -2.47
N LEU A 9 2.70 -4.14 -3.62
CA LEU A 9 1.54 -4.36 -4.49
C LEU A 9 0.51 -5.32 -3.86
N LYS A 10 0.95 -6.38 -3.16
CA LYS A 10 0.05 -7.29 -2.45
C LYS A 10 -0.72 -6.56 -1.35
N ALA A 11 -0.03 -5.82 -0.50
CA ALA A 11 -0.64 -5.05 0.58
C ALA A 11 -1.62 -4.00 0.04
N THR A 12 -1.21 -3.26 -1.00
CA THR A 12 -2.08 -2.27 -1.67
C THR A 12 -3.36 -2.94 -2.18
N LYS A 13 -3.24 -4.09 -2.86
CA LYS A 13 -4.37 -4.85 -3.40
C LYS A 13 -5.31 -5.33 -2.30
N GLU A 14 -4.80 -5.88 -1.20
CA GLU A 14 -5.62 -6.39 -0.10
C GLU A 14 -6.41 -5.29 0.61
N ILE A 15 -5.78 -4.15 0.88
CA ILE A 15 -6.43 -2.98 1.49
C ILE A 15 -7.55 -2.43 0.59
N LEU A 16 -7.25 -2.23 -0.70
CA LEU A 16 -8.23 -1.72 -1.67
C LEU A 16 -9.44 -2.64 -1.81
N VAL A 17 -9.21 -3.96 -1.92
CA VAL A 17 -10.29 -4.95 -1.97
C VAL A 17 -11.14 -4.88 -0.70
N LYS A 18 -10.51 -4.77 0.49
CA LYS A 18 -11.25 -4.66 1.75
C LYS A 18 -12.10 -3.39 1.83
N PHE A 19 -11.60 -2.26 1.34
CA PHE A 19 -12.39 -1.01 1.29
C PHE A 19 -13.57 -1.10 0.34
N ILE A 20 -13.45 -1.80 -0.78
CA ILE A 20 -14.57 -2.03 -1.70
C ILE A 20 -15.60 -2.98 -1.06
N GLU A 21 -15.16 -4.09 -0.47
CA GLU A 21 -16.03 -5.06 0.22
C GLU A 21 -16.82 -4.44 1.38
N THR A 22 -16.24 -3.46 2.06
CA THR A 22 -16.87 -2.74 3.19
C THR A 22 -17.66 -1.50 2.77
N GLY A 23 -17.74 -1.22 1.46
CA GLY A 23 -18.48 -0.07 0.92
C GLY A 23 -17.83 1.28 1.23
N ARG A 24 -16.53 1.33 1.50
CA ARG A 24 -15.74 2.55 1.77
C ARG A 24 -15.14 3.17 0.52
N VAL A 25 -14.90 2.37 -0.51
CA VAL A 25 -14.38 2.82 -1.81
C VAL A 25 -15.30 2.30 -2.91
N TYR A 26 -15.67 3.17 -3.85
CA TYR A 26 -16.44 2.81 -5.03
C TYR A 26 -15.52 2.59 -6.24
N PRO A 27 -15.87 1.67 -7.17
CA PRO A 27 -15.08 1.43 -8.38
C PRO A 27 -14.78 2.68 -9.21
N SER A 28 -15.70 3.65 -9.25
CA SER A 28 -15.53 4.93 -9.94
C SER A 28 -14.37 5.79 -9.39
N SER A 29 -14.00 5.57 -8.12
CA SER A 29 -12.91 6.26 -7.43
C SER A 29 -11.66 5.40 -7.26
N PHE A 30 -11.58 4.25 -7.95
CA PHE A 30 -10.52 3.27 -7.75
C PHE A 30 -9.13 3.85 -7.97
N GLU A 31 -8.92 4.62 -9.05
CA GLU A 31 -7.61 5.13 -9.41
C GLU A 31 -7.01 6.03 -8.33
N GLU A 32 -7.79 6.97 -7.82
CA GLU A 32 -7.37 7.89 -6.75
C GLU A 32 -7.02 7.10 -5.47
N ASN A 33 -7.90 6.18 -5.07
CA ASN A 33 -7.71 5.38 -3.87
C ASN A 33 -6.51 4.43 -3.99
N PHE A 34 -6.30 3.82 -5.16
CA PHE A 34 -5.15 2.94 -5.40
C PHE A 34 -3.84 3.73 -5.29
N ARG A 35 -3.77 4.92 -5.90
CA ARG A 35 -2.58 5.79 -5.82
C ARG A 35 -2.31 6.22 -4.38
N LEU A 36 -3.34 6.60 -3.63
CA LEU A 36 -3.21 6.99 -2.22
C LEU A 36 -2.67 5.85 -1.35
N VAL A 37 -3.28 4.68 -1.41
CA VAL A 37 -2.87 3.52 -0.59
C VAL A 37 -1.49 3.03 -0.98
N ASN A 38 -1.20 2.89 -2.28
CA ASN A 38 0.13 2.49 -2.76
C ASN A 38 1.22 3.46 -2.28
N ARG A 39 0.95 4.77 -2.29
CA ARG A 39 1.88 5.78 -1.78
C ARG A 39 2.16 5.60 -0.29
N ILE A 40 1.10 5.50 0.52
CA ILE A 40 1.22 5.31 1.98
C ILE A 40 2.03 4.06 2.31
N ILE A 41 1.74 2.93 1.65
CA ILE A 41 2.46 1.67 1.90
C ILE A 41 3.93 1.77 1.47
N ARG A 42 4.23 2.44 0.35
CA ARG A 42 5.63 2.66 -0.09
C ARG A 42 6.42 3.50 0.89
N GLU A 43 5.81 4.57 1.41
CA GLU A 43 6.41 5.43 2.43
C GLU A 43 6.70 4.61 3.71
N SER A 44 5.73 3.83 4.20
CA SER A 44 5.91 3.00 5.40
C SER A 44 6.99 1.93 5.26
N VAL A 45 7.19 1.36 4.06
CA VAL A 45 8.25 0.36 3.80
C VAL A 45 9.62 1.02 3.58
N ALA A 46 9.66 2.28 3.16
CA ALA A 46 10.89 3.05 3.01
C ALA A 46 11.43 3.53 4.37
N ASP A 47 10.55 3.86 5.31
CA ASP A 47 10.93 4.31 6.65
C ASP A 47 11.60 3.21 7.50
N GLU A 48 11.47 1.93 7.15
CA GLU A 48 12.25 0.84 7.76
C GLU A 48 13.76 0.88 7.39
N GLU A 49 14.18 1.69 6.41
CA GLU A 49 15.60 1.88 6.03
C GLU A 49 16.25 3.13 6.68
N GLY A 50 15.69 3.65 7.77
CA GLY A 50 16.34 4.69 8.60
C GLY A 50 17.58 4.17 9.36
N PRO A 51 18.53 5.04 9.76
CA PRO A 51 19.86 4.66 10.26
C PRO A 51 19.84 4.21 11.74
N GLY A 52 19.02 3.22 12.08
CA GLY A 52 18.81 2.77 13.46
C GLY A 52 18.61 1.27 13.64
N GLY A 53 18.89 0.44 12.63
CA GLY A 53 18.86 -1.02 12.76
C GLY A 53 20.18 -1.58 13.30
N GLY A 54 20.54 -1.20 14.53
CA GLY A 54 21.71 -1.70 15.24
C GLY A 54 21.58 -1.50 16.74
N ASP A 55 20.94 -2.46 17.40
CA ASP A 55 21.08 -2.77 18.82
C ASP A 55 21.38 -4.27 18.94
#